data_AF-A0A950V0J9-F1
#
_entry.id   AF-A0A950V0J9-F1
#
_cell.length_a   1.000
_cell.length_b   1.000
_cell.length_c   1.000
_cell.angle_alpha   90.00
_cell.angle_beta   90.00
_cell.angle_gamma   90.00
#
_symmetry.space_group_name_H-M   'P 1'
#
loop_
_entity.id
_entity.type
_entity.pdbx_description
1 polymer ?
#
loop_
_entity_poly.entity_id
_entity_poly.type
_entity_poly.pdbx_seq_one_letter_code
_entity_poly.pdbx_strand_id
1 'polypeptide(L)' 'MKIGITCYPTYGGSGVVATELGIELAHRGHEIHFISYSQPFR' A
#
# COMPACT_ATOMS: atom_id res chain seq x y z
N MET A 1 1.40 5.79 -13.32
CA MET A 1 0.32 6.68 -12.81
C MET A 1 0.66 7.13 -11.40
N LYS A 2 0.05 8.20 -10.87
CA LYS A 2 0.15 8.59 -9.46
C LYS A 2 -1.03 8.03 -8.68
N ILE A 3 -0.79 7.22 -7.66
CA ILE A 3 -1.83 6.44 -6.96
C ILE A 3 -1.68 6.63 -5.45
N GLY A 4 -2.75 7.03 -4.77
CA GLY A 4 -2.85 7.04 -3.31
C GLY A 4 -3.53 5.79 -2.80
N ILE A 5 -2.93 5.10 -1.83
CA ILE A 5 -3.51 3.92 -1.16
C ILE A 5 -3.78 4.28 0.29
N THR A 6 -5.07 4.33 0.66
CA THR A 6 -5.50 4.44 2.06
C THR A 6 -5.86 3.06 2.59
N CYS A 7 -5.30 2.69 3.74
CA CYS A 7 -5.58 1.40 4.36
C CYS A 7 -5.45 1.47 5.87
N TYR A 8 -6.03 0.49 6.54
CA TYR A 8 -5.78 0.25 7.96
C TYR A 8 -4.52 -0.60 8.09
N PRO A 9 -3.43 -0.10 8.69
CA PRO A 9 -2.18 -0.81 8.88
C PRO A 9 -2.27 -1.80 10.05
N THR A 10 -3.30 -2.66 10.06
CA THR A 10 -3.52 -3.69 11.07
C THR A 10 -3.02 -5.05 10.61
N TYR A 11 -2.76 -5.96 11.56
CA TYR A 11 -2.46 -7.36 11.28
C TYR A 11 -3.72 -8.08 10.80
N GLY A 12 -4.05 -7.89 9.52
CA GLY A 12 -5.15 -8.52 8.83
C GLY A 12 -4.87 -8.63 7.34
N GLY A 13 -5.63 -9.48 6.65
CA GLY A 13 -5.41 -9.73 5.23
C GLY A 13 -5.52 -8.48 4.35
N SER A 14 -6.37 -7.52 4.72
CA SER A 14 -6.56 -6.29 3.94
C SER A 14 -5.32 -5.38 3.93
N GLY A 15 -4.62 -5.24 5.06
CA GLY A 15 -3.40 -4.44 5.15
C GLY A 15 -2.26 -5.03 4.31
N VAL A 16 -2.05 -6.35 4.40
CA VAL A 16 -1.05 -7.08 3.60
C VAL A 16 -1.35 -6.95 2.10
N VAL A 17 -2.61 -7.14 1.69
CA VAL A 17 -2.99 -7.00 0.28
C VAL A 17 -2.77 -5.57 -0.23
N ALA A 18 -3.10 -4.55 0.58
CA ALA A 18 -2.88 -3.16 0.20
C ALA A 18 -1.39 -2.85 0.01
N THR A 19 -0.52 -3.35 0.89
CA THR A 19 0.93 -3.17 0.79
C THR A 19 1.51 -3.88 -0.44
N GLU A 20 1.22 -5.17 -0.61
CA GLU A 20 1.75 -5.98 -1.72
C GLU A 20 1.27 -5.47 -3.08
N LEU A 21 0.00 -5.06 -3.17
CA LEU A 21 -0.52 -4.43 -4.38
C LEU A 21 0.22 -3.12 -4.70
N GLY A 22 0.46 -2.28 -3.69
CA GLY A 22 1.21 -1.04 -3.88
C GLY A 22 2.64 -1.28 -4.32
N ILE A 23 3.33 -2.28 -3.74
CA ILE A 23 4.69 -2.67 -4.13
C ILE A 23 4.73 -3.14 -5.59
N GLU A 24 3.81 -4.01 -5.99
CA GLU A 24 3.75 -4.53 -7.36
C GLU A 24 3.43 -3.42 -8.38
N LEU A 25 2.53 -2.49 -8.05
CA LEU A 25 2.26 -1.33 -8.89
C LEU A 25 3.48 -0.39 -8.97
N ALA A 26 4.22 -0.22 -7.88
CA ALA A 26 5.46 0.56 -7.90
C ALA A 26 6.52 -0.06 -8.81
N HIS A 27 6.70 -1.39 -8.77
CA HIS A 27 7.58 -2.13 -9.68
C HIS A 27 7.20 -1.96 -11.16
N ARG A 28 5.90 -1.80 -11.45
CA ARG A 28 5.38 -1.51 -12.79
C ARG A 28 5.57 -0.04 -13.23
N GLY A 29 6.23 0.79 -12.43
CA GLY A 29 6.53 2.19 -12.75
C GLY A 29 5.43 3.17 -12.34
N HIS A 30 4.55 2.79 -11.41
CA HIS A 30 3.59 3.71 -10.81
C HIS A 30 4.20 4.42 -9.58
N GLU A 31 3.83 5.67 -9.38
CA GLU A 31 4.21 6.44 -8.18
C GLU A 31 3.14 6.20 -7.11
N ILE A 32 3.52 5.54 -6.03
CA ILE A 32 2.60 5.08 -4.98
C ILE A 32 2.80 5.91 -3.71
N HIS A 33 1.69 6.39 -3.14
CA HIS A 33 1.67 7.12 -1.88
C HIS A 33 0.74 6.39 -0.91
N PHE A 34 1.31 5.80 0.14
CA PHE A 34 0.52 5.21 1.22
C PHE A 34 0.07 6.28 2.20
N ILE A 35 -1.24 6.30 2.50
CA ILE A 35 -1.88 7.25 3.41
C ILE A 35 -2.51 6.44 4.55
N SER A 36 -1.79 6.29 5.64
CA SER A 36 -2.21 5.52 6.81
C SER A 36 -1.68 6.17 8.09
N TYR A 37 -2.29 5.88 9.23
CA TYR A 37 -1.88 6.45 10.52
C TYR A 37 -0.58 5.85 11.08
N SER A 38 -0.10 4.75 10.50
CA SER A 38 1.21 4.15 10.75
C SER A 38 1.74 3.48 9.49
N GLN A 39 3.02 3.10 9.47
CA GLN A 39 3.62 2.42 8.33
C GLN A 39 2.86 1.13 8.00
N PRO A 40 2.44 0.91 6.73
CA PRO A 40 1.81 -0.33 6.31
C PRO A 40 2.72 -1.53 6.58
N PHE A 41 2.11 -2.63 6.99
CA PHE A 41 2.84 -3.87 7.25
C PHE A 41 3.28 -4.52 5.93
N ARG A 42 4.50 -5.07 5.93
CA ARG A 42 5.06 -5.81 4.81
C ARG A 42 4.43 -7.19 4.72
#